data_AF-A0A0F9EQL7-F1
#
_entry.id   AF-A0A0F9EQL7-F1
#
_cell.length_a   1.000
_cell.length_b   1.000
_cell.length_c   1.000
_cell.angle_alpha   90.00
_cell.angle_beta   90.00
_cell.angle_gamma   90.00
#
_symmetry.space_group_name_H-M   'P 1'
#
loop_
_entity.id
_entity.type
_entity.pdbx_description
1 polymer ?
#
loop_
_entity_poly.entity_id
_entity_poly.type
_entity_poly.pdbx_seq_one_letter_code
_entity_poly.pdbx_strand_id
1 'polypeptide(L)'
;MTLEISTSFVVGLVMGGVVGFLLGYLLGIISNLKKGKESAKESQAQKRFNSAMQEEDSKRKLKLMAQIVDKYPHSEWSDKALDQVMKLRKESESRSPEPKIDINQELE
;
A
#
# COMPACT_ATOMS: atom_id res chain seq x y z
N MET A 1 20.41 19.33 51.52
CA MET A 1 19.19 20.08 51.14
C MET A 1 18.06 19.08 51.08
N THR A 2 17.19 19.07 52.09
CA THR A 2 15.98 18.23 52.11
C THR A 2 15.00 18.82 51.11
N LEU A 3 14.61 18.02 50.11
CA LEU A 3 13.58 18.41 49.15
C LEU A 3 12.24 18.38 49.90
N GLU A 4 11.80 19.52 50.42
CA GLU A 4 10.44 19.67 50.96
C GLU A 4 9.48 19.69 49.76
N ILE A 5 9.09 18.49 49.33
CA ILE A 5 8.15 18.30 48.24
C ILE A 5 6.80 18.85 48.73
N SER A 6 6.39 20.01 48.21
CA SER A 6 5.10 20.58 48.58
C SER A 6 3.97 19.68 48.13
N THR A 7 2.94 19.54 48.95
CA THR A 7 1.75 18.75 48.64
C THR A 7 1.09 19.21 47.33
N SER A 8 1.17 20.51 47.02
CA SER A 8 0.69 21.09 45.76
C SER A 8 1.45 20.60 44.53
N PHE A 9 2.77 20.34 44.64
CA PHE A 9 3.56 19.75 43.56
C PHE A 9 3.15 18.30 43.29
N VAL A 10 2.92 17.50 44.33
CA VAL A 10 2.46 16.11 44.20
C VAL A 10 1.07 16.04 43.58
N VAL A 11 0.15 16.89 44.03
CA VAL A 11 -1.21 16.95 43.47
C VAL A 11 -1.18 17.38 42.00
N GLY A 12 -0.34 18.35 41.64
CA GLY A 12 -0.12 18.75 40.24
C GLY A 12 0.45 17.63 39.38
N LEU A 13 1.39 16.85 39.91
CA LEU A 13 1.98 15.69 39.21
C LEU A 13 0.93 14.58 38.99
N VAL A 14 0.12 14.27 40.01
CA VAL A 14 -0.93 13.25 39.91
C VAL A 14 -2.03 13.69 38.93
N MET A 15 -2.53 14.92 39.04
CA MET A 15 -3.54 15.44 38.11
C MET A 15 -3.01 15.53 36.68
N GLY A 16 -1.79 16.06 36.49
CA GLY A 16 -1.14 16.11 35.18
C GLY A 16 -0.90 14.72 34.59
N GLY A 17 -0.50 13.76 35.41
CA GLY A 17 -0.31 12.37 35.01
C GLY A 17 -1.60 11.69 34.55
N VAL A 18 -2.71 11.90 35.29
CA VAL A 18 -4.02 11.32 34.92
C VAL A 18 -4.54 11.93 33.62
N VAL A 19 -4.46 13.25 33.46
CA VAL A 19 -4.88 13.92 32.22
C VAL A 19 -4.01 13.49 31.04
N GLY A 20 -2.69 13.46 31.22
CA GLY A 20 -1.76 12.99 30.19
C GLY A 20 -1.99 11.54 29.80
N PHE A 21 -2.31 10.67 30.76
CA PHE A 21 -2.63 9.27 30.52
C PHE A 21 -3.92 9.10 29.72
N LEU A 22 -4.98 9.86 30.07
CA LEU A 22 -6.25 9.83 29.34
C LEU A 22 -6.08 10.27 27.88
N LEU A 23 -5.37 11.37 27.65
CA LEU A 23 -5.08 11.83 26.28
C LEU A 23 -4.21 10.81 25.51
N GLY A 24 -3.15 10.29 26.12
CA GLY A 24 -2.30 9.26 25.51
C GLY A 24 -3.06 7.98 25.16
N TYR A 25 -3.95 7.55 26.04
CA TYR A 25 -4.79 6.37 25.83
C TYR A 25 -5.80 6.57 24.68
N LEU A 26 -6.47 7.73 24.62
CA LEU A 26 -7.37 8.05 23.51
C LEU A 26 -6.63 8.10 22.16
N LEU A 27 -5.47 8.75 22.08
CA LEU A 27 -4.67 8.79 20.85
C LEU A 27 -4.18 7.39 20.44
N GLY A 28 -3.81 6.55 21.41
CA GLY A 28 -3.42 5.16 21.18
C GLY A 28 -4.54 4.32 20.57
N ILE A 29 -5.77 4.45 21.07
CA ILE A 29 -6.94 3.76 20.52
C ILE A 29 -7.21 4.21 19.08
N ILE A 30 -7.22 5.52 18.82
CA ILE A 30 -7.51 6.07 17.48
C ILE A 30 -6.45 5.60 16.47
N SER A 31 -5.18 5.56 16.89
CA SER A 31 -4.07 5.09 16.05
C SER A 31 -4.18 3.60 15.74
N ASN A 32 -4.52 2.77 16.74
CA ASN A 32 -4.77 1.34 16.52
C ASN A 32 -5.99 1.08 15.64
N LEU A 33 -7.06 1.87 15.79
CA LEU A 33 -8.26 1.77 14.95
C LEU A 33 -7.96 2.11 13.49
N LYS A 34 -7.11 3.13 13.26
CA LYS A 34 -6.64 3.51 11.93
C LYS A 34 -5.76 2.42 11.31
N LYS A 35 -4.82 1.87 12.10
CA LYS A 35 -3.91 0.79 11.68
C LYS A 35 -4.67 -0.50 11.34
N GLY A 36 -5.72 -0.84 12.10
CA GLY A 36 -6.61 -1.98 11.80
C GLY A 36 -7.44 -1.79 10.53
N LYS A 37 -7.87 -0.56 10.22
CA LYS A 37 -8.58 -0.25 8.96
C LYS A 37 -7.66 -0.32 7.76
N GLU A 38 -6.42 0.16 7.89
CA GLU A 38 -5.41 0.08 6.83
C GLU A 38 -5.01 -1.37 6.54
N SER A 39 -4.76 -2.18 7.57
CA SER A 39 -4.45 -3.61 7.38
C SER A 39 -5.62 -4.40 6.77
N ALA A 40 -6.87 -4.06 7.12
CA ALA A 40 -8.04 -4.68 6.51
C ALA A 40 -8.18 -4.34 5.01
N LYS A 41 -7.90 -3.08 4.63
CA LYS A 41 -7.85 -2.67 3.21
C LYS A 41 -6.73 -3.39 2.46
N GLU A 42 -5.57 -3.53 3.09
CA GLU A 42 -4.43 -4.24 2.53
C GLU A 42 -4.73 -5.73 2.29
N SER A 43 -5.38 -6.40 3.26
CA SER A 43 -5.84 -7.79 3.10
C SER A 43 -6.86 -7.95 1.96
N GLN A 44 -7.77 -6.99 1.79
CA GLN A 44 -8.70 -7.01 0.65
C GLN A 44 -8.01 -6.77 -0.69
N ALA A 45 -7.02 -5.87 -0.75
CA ALA A 45 -6.21 -5.63 -1.94
C ALA A 45 -5.42 -6.89 -2.32
N GLN A 46 -4.79 -7.55 -1.34
CA GLN A 46 -4.10 -8.83 -1.52
C GLN A 46 -5.02 -9.91 -2.09
N LYS A 47 -6.21 -10.10 -1.52
CA LYS A 47 -7.17 -11.11 -2.00
C LYS A 47 -7.56 -10.84 -3.45
N ARG A 48 -7.86 -9.58 -3.80
CA ARG A 48 -8.20 -9.19 -5.17
C ARG A 48 -7.04 -9.38 -6.13
N PHE A 49 -5.82 -9.07 -5.71
CA PHE A 49 -4.61 -9.32 -6.50
C PHE A 49 -4.42 -10.81 -6.78
N ASN A 50 -4.54 -11.67 -5.76
CA ASN A 50 -4.45 -13.11 -5.93
C ASN A 50 -5.55 -13.68 -6.84
N SER A 51 -6.78 -13.14 -6.77
CA SER A 51 -7.85 -13.52 -7.69
C SER A 51 -7.54 -13.10 -9.13
N ALA A 52 -7.05 -11.88 -9.34
CA ALA A 52 -6.63 -11.41 -10.67
C ALA A 52 -5.48 -12.27 -11.25
N MET A 53 -4.63 -12.81 -10.38
CA MET A 53 -3.49 -13.62 -10.79
C MET A 53 -3.88 -15.05 -11.20
N GLN A 54 -5.00 -15.56 -10.70
CA GLN A 54 -5.60 -16.86 -11.08
C GLN A 54 -6.40 -16.78 -12.39
N GLU A 55 -6.70 -15.58 -12.89
CA GLU A 55 -7.40 -15.40 -14.15
C GLU A 55 -6.46 -15.74 -15.32
N GLU A 56 -6.84 -16.74 -16.13
CA GLU A 56 -6.06 -17.18 -17.30
C GLU A 56 -6.14 -16.19 -18.47
N ASP A 57 -7.23 -15.43 -18.58
CA ASP A 57 -7.41 -14.42 -19.62
C ASP A 57 -6.60 -13.16 -19.30
N SER A 58 -5.57 -12.90 -20.12
CA SER A 58 -4.67 -11.75 -20.00
C SER A 58 -5.40 -10.40 -20.07
N LYS A 59 -6.48 -10.27 -20.85
CA LYS A 59 -7.26 -9.02 -20.91
C LYS A 59 -8.05 -8.79 -19.64
N ARG A 60 -8.67 -9.83 -19.09
CA ARG A 60 -9.41 -9.75 -17.81
C ARG A 60 -8.46 -9.51 -16.65
N LYS A 61 -7.31 -10.18 -16.63
CA LYS A 61 -6.24 -9.98 -15.65
C LYS A 61 -5.76 -8.52 -15.62
N LEU A 62 -5.47 -7.93 -16.79
CA LEU A 62 -5.08 -6.51 -16.88
C LEU A 62 -6.18 -5.58 -16.37
N LYS A 63 -7.44 -5.84 -16.73
CA LYS A 63 -8.58 -5.05 -16.25
C LYS A 63 -8.73 -5.11 -14.72
N LEU A 64 -8.54 -6.28 -14.13
CA LEU A 64 -8.59 -6.47 -12.68
C LEU A 64 -7.41 -5.79 -11.97
N MET A 65 -6.21 -5.87 -12.55
CA MET A 65 -5.01 -5.17 -12.06
C MET A 65 -5.21 -3.65 -12.08
N ALA A 66 -5.77 -3.09 -13.15
CA ALA A 66 -6.10 -1.66 -13.24
C ALA A 66 -7.12 -1.23 -12.17
N GLN A 67 -8.13 -2.06 -11.89
CA GLN A 67 -9.08 -1.79 -10.80
C GLN A 67 -8.44 -1.81 -9.40
N ILE A 68 -7.39 -2.60 -9.19
CA ILE A 68 -6.66 -2.63 -7.92
C ILE A 68 -5.88 -1.33 -7.74
N VAL A 69 -5.22 -0.85 -8.80
CA VAL A 69 -4.49 0.44 -8.80
C VAL A 69 -5.43 1.61 -8.51
N ASP A 70 -6.58 1.65 -9.20
CA ASP A 70 -7.57 2.72 -9.02
C ASP A 70 -8.21 2.71 -7.62
N LYS A 71 -8.52 1.52 -7.10
CA LYS A 71 -9.18 1.39 -5.80
C LYS A 71 -8.23 1.49 -4.59
N TYR A 72 -6.95 1.19 -4.78
CA TYR A 72 -5.94 1.17 -3.71
C TYR A 72 -4.63 1.90 -4.13
N PRO A 73 -4.70 3.19 -4.49
CA PRO A 73 -3.60 3.93 -5.15
C PRO A 73 -2.33 4.15 -4.28
N HIS A 74 -2.41 3.88 -2.98
CA HIS A 74 -1.28 4.00 -2.03
C HIS A 74 -1.00 2.69 -1.31
N SER A 75 -1.27 1.56 -1.97
CA SER A 75 -0.97 0.23 -1.43
C SER A 75 0.16 -0.44 -2.20
N GLU A 76 0.95 -1.26 -1.50
CA GLU A 76 1.99 -2.09 -2.12
C GLU A 76 1.42 -3.01 -3.22
N TRP A 77 0.13 -3.36 -3.13
CA TRP A 77 -0.58 -4.16 -4.13
C TRP A 77 -0.86 -3.41 -5.43
N SER A 78 -0.99 -2.09 -5.38
CA SER A 78 -1.07 -1.24 -6.57
C SER A 78 0.25 -1.25 -7.33
N ASP A 79 1.37 -1.08 -6.62
CA ASP A 79 2.70 -1.11 -7.23
C ASP A 79 3.01 -2.48 -7.85
N LYS A 80 2.68 -3.56 -7.15
CA LYS A 80 2.79 -4.93 -7.67
C LYS A 80 1.89 -5.17 -8.88
N ALA A 81 0.69 -4.58 -8.91
CA ALA A 81 -0.21 -4.70 -10.05
C ALA A 81 0.34 -3.98 -11.29
N LEU A 82 0.88 -2.78 -11.13
CA LEU A 82 1.55 -2.05 -12.21
C LEU A 82 2.78 -2.80 -12.75
N ASP A 83 3.61 -3.36 -11.86
CA ASP A 83 4.78 -4.14 -12.25
C ASP A 83 4.40 -5.37 -13.09
N GLN A 84 3.34 -6.09 -12.71
CA GLN A 84 2.85 -7.24 -13.48
C GLN A 84 2.29 -6.83 -14.85
N VAL A 85 1.59 -5.70 -14.93
CA VAL A 85 1.11 -5.14 -16.21
C VAL A 85 2.29 -4.81 -17.13
N MET A 86 3.35 -4.19 -16.58
CA MET A 86 4.56 -3.86 -17.34
C MET A 86 5.31 -5.11 -17.81
N LYS A 87 5.39 -6.16 -16.97
CA LYS A 87 6.02 -7.44 -17.34
C LYS A 87 5.28 -8.12 -18.48
N LEU A 88 3.96 -8.20 -18.42
CA LEU A 88 3.14 -8.77 -19.50
C LEU A 88 3.32 -8.01 -20.82
N ARG A 89 3.41 -6.67 -20.74
CA ARG A 89 3.71 -5.84 -21.91
C ARG A 89 5.08 -6.15 -22.51
N LYS A 90 6.13 -6.14 -21.69
CA LYS A 90 7.50 -6.45 -22.12
C LYS A 90 7.63 -7.86 -22.69
N GLU A 91 6.94 -8.84 -22.10
CA GLU A 91 6.97 -10.21 -22.62
C GLU A 91 6.27 -10.32 -23.97
N SER A 92 5.13 -9.63 -24.15
CA SER A 92 4.45 -9.55 -25.45
C SER A 92 5.28 -8.83 -26.53
N GLU A 93 6.07 -7.85 -26.11
CA GLU A 93 6.98 -7.08 -26.97
C GLU A 93 8.22 -7.91 -27.34
N SER A 94 8.78 -8.68 -26.40
CA SER A 94 9.91 -9.59 -26.65
C SER A 94 9.56 -10.83 -27.49
N ARG A 95 8.28 -11.24 -27.52
CA ARG A 95 7.80 -12.37 -28.35
C ARG A 95 7.36 -11.95 -29.75
N SER A 96 7.29 -10.65 -30.04
CA SER A 96 7.13 -10.17 -31.40
C SER A 96 8.54 -9.95 -31.96
N PRO A 97 9.05 -10.81 -32.87
CA PRO A 97 10.27 -10.43 -33.58
C PRO A 97 9.94 -9.13 -34.30
N GLU A 98 10.70 -8.07 -34.00
CA GLU A 98 10.70 -6.88 -34.83
C GLU A 98 10.72 -7.35 -36.29
N PRO A 99 9.78 -6.91 -37.16
CA PRO A 99 10.01 -7.06 -38.57
C PRO A 99 11.30 -6.28 -38.85
N LYS A 100 12.39 -7.01 -39.06
CA LYS A 100 13.58 -6.46 -39.69
C LYS A 100 13.11 -5.99 -41.05
N ILE A 101 12.75 -4.71 -41.15
CA ILE A 101 12.57 -4.06 -42.43
C ILE A 101 13.99 -4.00 -42.99
N ASP A 102 14.33 -4.98 -43.81
CA ASP A 102 15.59 -5.01 -44.56
C ASP A 102 15.46 -3.94 -45.65
N ILE A 103 15.92 -2.72 -45.35
CA ILE A 103 15.83 -1.54 -46.24
C ILE A 103 16.80 -1.66 -47.44
N ASN A 104 17.54 -2.76 -47.60
CA ASN A 104 18.59 -2.91 -48.62
C ASN A 104 18.24 -3.82 -49.81
N GLN A 105 16.95 -3.90 -50.22
CA GLN A 105 16.55 -4.67 -51.42
C GLN A 105 16.08 -3.82 -52.61
N GLU A 106 16.12 -2.50 -52.55
CA GLU A 106 15.93 -1.64 -53.73
C GLU A 106 17.09 -0.68 -53.88
N LEU A 107 18.13 -1.11 -54.58
CA LEU A 107 18.96 -0.26 -55.44
C LEU A 107 19.74 -1.22 -56.35
N GLU A 108 19.18 -1.38 -57.54
CA GLU A 108 19.80 -1.97 -58.74
C GLU A 108 21.20 -1.42 -59.02
#